data_AF-A0A1I7YMP5-F1
#
_entry.id   AF-A0A1I7YMP5-F1
#
_cell.length_a   1.000
_cell.length_b   1.000
_cell.length_c   1.000
_cell.angle_alpha   90.00
_cell.angle_beta   90.00
_cell.angle_gamma   90.00
#
_symmetry.space_group_name_H-M   'P 1'
#
loop_
_entity.id
_entity.type
_entity.pdbx_description
1 polymer ?
#
loop_
_entity_poly.entity_id
_entity_poly.type
_entity_poly.pdbx_seq_one_letter_code
_entity_poly.pdbx_strand_id
1 'polypeptide(L)'
;MVQNVDELQVTLGVLHIIIAILLPPINIRFIYIFLSRKHYREMECYRIMALSGILQLFAGPGAFCGGLIQVATTTGSDLHRIFLFFVILFSASIATELVLNLVMALNRVKVILNIPMASCLTKMLMALACIYSIFFTTALLSPYCGYRMAPGHYVGSYDFSKPYTQLFSKINSIVRLSSSSLAFVCYLIIIANLLCERSHSTTRFNKEWSILIYSGVRFVIDTSLAIVFFFVRLPPSPWAELAVGLTYILNQLLVSPLLYLIFNNSYSFKPKVVQTNYCLFYYWTLRKEFLEIFRFRRISYVSSAIYHTSTRNAWVV
;
A
#
# COMPACT_ATOMS: atom_id res chain seq x y z
N MET A 1 -28.33 -21.31 14.15
CA MET A 1 -27.05 -20.57 14.23
C MET A 1 -26.13 -20.83 13.03
N VAL A 2 -26.17 -22.02 12.41
CA VAL A 2 -25.33 -22.38 11.23
C VAL A 2 -25.68 -21.57 9.97
N GLN A 3 -26.96 -21.36 9.65
CA GLN A 3 -27.37 -20.61 8.45
C GLN A 3 -26.85 -19.15 8.38
N ASN A 4 -26.72 -18.46 9.52
CA ASN A 4 -26.25 -17.07 9.52
C ASN A 4 -24.74 -16.94 9.20
N VAL A 5 -23.97 -18.01 9.43
CA VAL A 5 -22.51 -17.99 9.20
C VAL A 5 -22.22 -18.00 7.70
N ASP A 6 -23.01 -18.75 6.93
CA ASP A 6 -22.84 -18.88 5.49
C ASP A 6 -23.17 -17.57 4.76
N GLU A 7 -24.26 -16.87 5.14
CA GLU A 7 -24.63 -15.58 4.55
C GLU A 7 -23.58 -14.49 4.80
N LEU A 8 -23.04 -14.42 6.02
CA LEU A 8 -21.99 -13.47 6.37
C LEU A 8 -20.72 -13.75 5.56
N GLN A 9 -20.31 -15.02 5.48
CA GLN A 9 -19.10 -15.41 4.74
C GLN A 9 -19.18 -15.02 3.27
N VAL A 10 -20.32 -15.29 2.61
CA VAL A 10 -20.53 -14.93 1.20
C VAL A 10 -20.53 -13.41 1.03
N THR A 11 -21.23 -12.68 1.90
CA THR A 11 -21.29 -11.21 1.87
C THR A 11 -19.90 -10.59 1.97
N LEU A 12 -19.08 -11.10 2.89
CA LEU A 12 -17.72 -10.61 3.10
C LEU A 12 -16.81 -11.00 1.94
N GLY A 13 -16.93 -12.20 1.38
CA GLY A 13 -16.21 -12.61 0.19
C GLY A 13 -16.50 -11.69 -1.01
N VAL A 14 -17.77 -11.36 -1.25
CA VAL A 14 -18.20 -10.41 -2.28
C VAL A 14 -17.62 -9.01 -2.03
N LEU A 15 -17.63 -8.53 -0.79
CA LEU A 15 -17.04 -7.24 -0.43
C LEU A 15 -15.54 -7.18 -0.78
N HIS A 16 -14.78 -8.22 -0.45
CA HIS A 16 -13.34 -8.29 -0.77
C HIS A 16 -13.10 -8.26 -2.28
N ILE A 17 -13.91 -8.97 -3.07
CA ILE A 17 -13.84 -8.99 -4.53
C ILE A 17 -14.11 -7.59 -5.11
N ILE A 18 -15.15 -6.90 -4.62
CA ILE A 18 -15.49 -5.54 -5.06
C ILE A 18 -14.32 -4.58 -4.79
N ILE A 19 -13.75 -4.61 -3.58
CA ILE A 19 -12.62 -3.76 -3.20
C ILE A 19 -11.39 -4.06 -4.07
N ALA A 20 -11.12 -5.34 -4.31
CA ALA A 20 -10.01 -5.80 -5.15
C ALA A 20 -10.15 -5.40 -6.63
N ILE A 21 -11.36 -5.17 -7.12
CA ILE A 21 -11.58 -4.71 -8.50
C ILE A 21 -11.52 -3.17 -8.57
N LEU A 22 -12.11 -2.48 -7.60
CA LEU A 22 -12.28 -1.03 -7.64
C LEU A 22 -11.01 -0.25 -7.28
N LEU A 23 -10.24 -0.68 -6.28
CA LEU A 23 -9.12 0.11 -5.74
C LEU A 23 -7.79 -0.05 -6.50
N PRO A 24 -7.34 -1.25 -6.94
CA PRO A 24 -6.05 -1.40 -7.62
C PRO A 24 -5.84 -0.52 -8.85
N PRO A 25 -6.83 -0.26 -9.73
CA PRO A 25 -6.65 0.66 -10.86
C PRO A 25 -6.14 2.05 -10.46
N ILE A 26 -6.53 2.54 -9.27
CA ILE A 26 -6.08 3.83 -8.74
C ILE A 26 -4.58 3.77 -8.43
N ASN A 27 -4.12 2.70 -7.77
CA ASN A 27 -2.70 2.50 -7.45
C ASN A 27 -1.84 2.22 -8.68
N ILE A 28 -2.33 1.40 -9.62
CA ILE A 28 -1.62 1.08 -10.87
C ILE A 28 -1.28 2.39 -11.59
N ARG A 29 -2.23 3.31 -11.65
CA ARG A 29 -2.02 4.60 -12.28
C ARG A 29 -1.01 5.47 -11.55
N PHE A 30 -1.06 5.49 -10.22
CA PHE A 30 -0.09 6.23 -9.41
C PHE A 30 1.34 5.73 -9.67
N ILE A 31 1.52 4.41 -9.66
CA ILE A 31 2.80 3.76 -9.96
C ILE A 31 3.24 4.03 -11.40
N TYR A 32 2.32 3.95 -12.35
CA TYR A 32 2.59 4.26 -13.76
C TYR A 32 3.20 5.66 -13.91
N ILE A 33 2.65 6.67 -13.23
CA ILE A 33 3.21 8.04 -13.31
C ILE A 33 4.66 8.08 -12.79
N PHE A 34 4.97 7.40 -11.69
CA PHE A 34 6.33 7.33 -11.16
C PHE A 34 7.30 6.59 -12.09
N LEU A 35 6.84 5.56 -12.80
CA LEU A 35 7.67 4.78 -13.72
C LEU A 35 7.84 5.46 -15.09
N SER A 36 6.82 6.14 -15.59
CA SER A 36 6.86 6.73 -16.94
C SER A 36 7.68 8.00 -17.02
N ARG A 37 7.79 8.79 -15.94
CA ARG A 37 8.56 10.04 -15.98
C ARG A 37 10.01 9.82 -15.57
N LYS A 38 10.93 10.09 -16.49
CA LYS A 38 12.39 10.04 -16.26
C LYS A 38 12.81 10.80 -15.00
N HIS A 39 12.21 11.97 -14.77
CA HIS A 39 12.51 12.80 -13.62
C HIS A 39 12.26 12.12 -12.26
N TYR A 40 11.14 11.38 -12.10
CA TYR A 40 10.89 10.65 -10.85
C TYR A 40 11.84 9.47 -10.68
N ARG A 41 12.20 8.81 -11.79
CA ARG A 41 13.12 7.66 -11.78
C ARG A 41 14.55 8.02 -11.36
N GLU A 42 14.97 9.26 -11.57
CA GLU A 42 16.32 9.71 -11.21
C GLU A 42 16.51 9.87 -9.69
N MET A 43 15.42 10.09 -8.95
CA MET A 43 15.48 10.28 -7.50
C MET A 43 15.30 8.95 -6.74
N GLU A 44 16.21 8.68 -5.80
CA GLU A 44 16.22 7.45 -4.99
C GLU A 44 14.91 7.27 -4.20
N CYS A 45 14.37 8.34 -3.59
CA CYS A 45 13.13 8.31 -2.81
C CYS A 45 11.92 7.82 -3.63
N TYR A 46 11.76 8.33 -4.85
CA TYR A 46 10.65 7.96 -5.74
C TYR A 46 10.79 6.52 -6.25
N ARG A 47 12.01 6.00 -6.41
CA ARG A 47 12.23 4.59 -6.72
C ARG A 47 11.79 3.66 -5.59
N ILE A 48 12.09 4.03 -4.34
CA ILE A 48 11.62 3.28 -3.15
C ILE A 48 10.09 3.32 -3.07
N MET A 49 9.48 4.50 -3.27
CA MET A 49 8.02 4.64 -3.28
C MET A 49 7.36 3.86 -4.42
N ALA A 50 7.95 3.84 -5.62
CA ALA A 50 7.46 3.04 -6.73
C ALA A 50 7.52 1.53 -6.40
N LEU A 51 8.61 1.06 -5.79
CA LEU A 51 8.73 -0.33 -5.35
C LEU A 51 7.70 -0.70 -4.28
N SER A 52 7.51 0.16 -3.27
CA SER A 52 6.46 0.00 -2.25
C SER A 52 5.06 -0.03 -2.88
N GLY A 53 4.78 0.85 -3.85
CA GLY A 53 3.52 0.81 -4.60
C GLY A 53 3.32 -0.49 -5.37
N ILE A 54 4.36 -1.02 -6.02
CA ILE A 54 4.28 -2.33 -6.71
C ILE A 54 3.94 -3.44 -5.71
N LEU A 55 4.52 -3.44 -4.51
CA LEU A 55 4.18 -4.40 -3.46
C LEU A 55 2.73 -4.25 -2.98
N GLN A 56 2.23 -3.02 -2.88
CA GLN A 56 0.83 -2.74 -2.55
C GLN A 56 -0.14 -3.27 -3.62
N LEU A 57 0.26 -3.34 -4.89
CA LEU A 57 -0.60 -3.92 -5.94
C LEU A 57 -0.91 -5.41 -5.71
N PHE A 58 -0.07 -6.16 -5.03
CA PHE A 58 -0.36 -7.55 -4.68
C PHE A 58 -1.55 -7.69 -3.72
N ALA A 59 -1.95 -6.62 -3.03
CA ALA A 59 -3.17 -6.58 -2.24
C ALA A 59 -4.44 -6.79 -3.09
N GLY A 60 -4.43 -6.37 -4.36
CA GLY A 60 -5.54 -6.59 -5.28
C GLY A 60 -5.80 -8.08 -5.53
N PRO A 61 -4.87 -8.81 -6.19
CA PRO A 61 -4.99 -10.24 -6.40
C PRO A 61 -5.17 -11.03 -5.09
N GLY A 62 -4.45 -10.67 -4.03
CA GLY A 62 -4.59 -11.30 -2.71
C GLY A 62 -6.01 -11.16 -2.13
N ALA A 63 -6.60 -9.96 -2.17
CA ALA A 63 -7.96 -9.73 -1.70
C ALA A 63 -9.01 -10.41 -2.60
N PHE A 64 -8.81 -10.39 -3.92
CA PHE A 64 -9.70 -11.07 -4.87
C PHE A 64 -9.72 -12.59 -4.63
N CYS A 65 -8.55 -13.22 -4.57
CA CYS A 65 -8.41 -14.64 -4.29
C CYS A 65 -8.88 -15.01 -2.88
N GLY A 66 -8.60 -14.17 -1.89
CA GLY A 66 -9.12 -14.34 -0.52
C GLY A 66 -10.65 -14.32 -0.49
N GLY A 67 -11.29 -13.40 -1.21
CA GLY A 67 -12.75 -13.34 -1.35
C GLY A 67 -13.31 -14.57 -2.07
N LEU A 68 -12.63 -15.05 -3.13
CA LEU A 68 -13.01 -16.29 -3.81
C LEU A 68 -12.90 -17.52 -2.90
N ILE A 69 -11.89 -17.63 -2.04
CA ILE A 69 -11.81 -18.72 -1.04
C ILE A 69 -13.03 -18.71 -0.11
N GLN A 70 -13.55 -17.54 0.24
CA GLN A 70 -14.74 -17.42 1.09
C GLN A 70 -16.04 -17.75 0.34
N VAL A 71 -16.16 -17.40 -0.95
CA VAL A 71 -17.39 -17.70 -1.73
C VAL A 71 -17.39 -19.13 -2.27
N ALA A 72 -16.23 -19.64 -2.68
CA ALA A 72 -16.07 -20.90 -3.40
C ALA A 72 -15.71 -22.07 -2.46
N THR A 73 -16.36 -22.14 -1.29
CA THR A 73 -16.17 -23.20 -0.27
C THR A 73 -16.32 -24.61 -0.83
N THR A 74 -17.02 -24.77 -1.95
CA THR A 74 -17.37 -26.06 -2.55
C THR A 74 -16.49 -26.45 -3.75
N THR A 75 -15.64 -25.55 -4.25
CA THR A 75 -15.02 -25.70 -5.59
C THR A 75 -13.63 -26.31 -5.54
N GLY A 76 -13.54 -27.62 -5.25
CA GLY A 76 -12.36 -28.47 -5.51
C GLY A 76 -11.05 -28.16 -4.76
N SER A 77 -10.24 -29.18 -4.50
CA SER A 77 -8.94 -29.04 -3.81
C SER A 77 -7.91 -28.21 -4.57
N ASP A 78 -8.01 -28.16 -5.90
CA ASP A 78 -6.90 -27.70 -6.74
C ASP A 78 -6.89 -26.17 -6.92
N LEU A 79 -8.05 -25.53 -7.04
CA LEU A 79 -8.17 -24.07 -7.13
C LEU A 79 -7.77 -23.38 -5.82
N HIS A 80 -8.00 -24.03 -4.69
CA HIS A 80 -7.65 -23.51 -3.37
C HIS A 80 -6.14 -23.20 -3.28
N ARG A 81 -5.27 -24.05 -3.84
CA ARG A 81 -3.82 -23.84 -3.82
C ARG A 81 -3.39 -22.61 -4.63
N ILE A 82 -4.04 -22.37 -5.77
CA ILE A 82 -3.75 -21.21 -6.63
C ILE A 82 -4.18 -19.92 -5.92
N PHE A 83 -5.36 -19.91 -5.30
CA PHE A 83 -5.82 -18.73 -4.56
C PHE A 83 -4.95 -18.47 -3.33
N LEU A 84 -4.56 -19.51 -2.60
CA LEU A 84 -3.68 -19.41 -1.45
C LEU A 84 -2.31 -18.81 -1.82
N PHE A 85 -1.77 -19.12 -3.00
CA PHE A 85 -0.53 -18.51 -3.50
C PHE A 85 -0.60 -16.98 -3.54
N PHE A 86 -1.68 -16.39 -4.06
CA PHE A 86 -1.84 -14.93 -4.13
C PHE A 86 -2.01 -14.30 -2.74
N VAL A 87 -2.67 -15.00 -1.82
CA VAL A 87 -2.79 -14.55 -0.42
C VAL A 87 -1.42 -14.58 0.27
N ILE A 88 -0.60 -15.62 0.05
CA ILE A 88 0.78 -15.69 0.57
C ILE A 88 1.62 -14.54 0.01
N LEU A 89 1.52 -14.28 -1.31
CA LEU A 89 2.22 -13.20 -1.97
C LEU A 89 1.84 -11.82 -1.40
N PHE A 90 0.55 -11.62 -1.10
CA PHE A 90 0.08 -10.42 -0.41
C PHE A 90 0.64 -10.30 1.02
N SER A 91 0.65 -11.39 1.79
CA SER A 91 1.26 -11.39 3.13
C SER A 91 2.77 -11.07 3.08
N ALA A 92 3.47 -11.58 2.06
CA ALA A 92 4.88 -11.29 1.81
C ALA A 92 5.13 -9.83 1.45
N SER A 93 4.22 -9.23 0.68
CA SER A 93 4.31 -7.82 0.29
C SER A 93 4.15 -6.89 1.49
N ILE A 94 3.20 -7.16 2.39
CA ILE A 94 3.05 -6.45 3.68
C ILE A 94 4.33 -6.54 4.51
N ALA A 95 4.93 -7.74 4.62
CA ALA A 95 6.17 -7.93 5.38
C ALA A 95 7.32 -7.10 4.82
N THR A 96 7.43 -7.07 3.49
CA THR A 96 8.51 -6.39 2.77
C THR A 96 8.37 -4.89 2.82
N GLU A 97 7.13 -4.38 2.79
CA GLU A 97 6.85 -2.96 2.87
C GLU A 97 7.34 -2.34 4.17
N LEU A 98 7.24 -3.05 5.30
CA LEU A 98 7.79 -2.58 6.57
C LEU A 98 9.31 -2.38 6.51
N VAL A 99 10.02 -3.25 5.79
CA VAL A 99 11.48 -3.09 5.55
C VAL A 99 11.73 -1.88 4.64
N LEU A 100 10.94 -1.70 3.57
CA LEU A 100 11.06 -0.53 2.70
C LEU A 100 10.72 0.79 3.40
N ASN A 101 9.81 0.78 4.37
CA ASN A 101 9.51 1.94 5.20
C ASN A 101 10.74 2.40 6.01
N LEU A 102 11.53 1.46 6.51
CA LEU A 102 12.83 1.77 7.12
C LEU A 102 13.81 2.37 6.08
N VAL A 103 13.92 1.78 4.89
CA VAL A 103 14.78 2.32 3.82
C VAL A 103 14.37 3.74 3.43
N MET A 104 13.07 4.02 3.39
CA MET A 104 12.53 5.35 3.13
C MET A 104 12.86 6.35 4.25
N ALA A 105 12.76 5.93 5.51
CA ALA A 105 13.14 6.75 6.66
C ALA A 105 14.63 7.10 6.63
N LEU A 106 15.50 6.11 6.39
CA LEU A 106 16.95 6.33 6.24
C LEU A 106 17.29 7.26 5.07
N ASN A 107 16.60 7.10 3.93
CA ASN A 107 16.78 8.00 2.80
C ASN A 107 16.41 9.45 3.15
N ARG A 108 15.40 9.67 4.00
CA ARG A 108 15.03 11.01 4.48
C ARG A 108 16.05 11.57 5.46
N VAL A 109 16.56 10.75 6.39
CA VAL A 109 17.68 11.12 7.28
C VAL A 109 18.86 11.60 6.46
N LYS A 110 19.26 10.84 5.42
CA LYS A 110 20.34 11.21 4.48
C LYS A 110 20.12 12.59 3.86
N VAL A 111 18.91 12.83 3.33
CA VAL A 111 18.60 14.08 2.62
C VAL A 111 18.52 15.28 3.56
N ILE A 112 17.90 15.13 4.75
CA ILE A 112 17.67 16.24 5.69
C ILE A 112 18.96 16.60 6.44
N LEU A 113 19.70 15.62 6.95
CA LEU A 113 20.95 15.87 7.66
C LEU A 113 22.15 16.09 6.73
N ASN A 114 21.94 16.03 5.41
CA ASN A 114 22.99 16.15 4.39
C ASN A 114 24.20 15.22 4.66
N ILE A 115 23.93 14.03 5.20
CA ILE A 115 24.99 13.05 5.51
C ILE A 115 25.52 12.52 4.18
N PRO A 116 26.85 12.48 3.96
CA PRO A 116 27.46 11.89 2.77
C PRO A 116 27.34 10.36 2.82
N MET A 117 26.12 9.84 2.86
CA MET A 117 25.85 8.42 2.83
C MET A 117 25.98 7.95 1.38
N ALA A 118 26.81 6.91 1.18
CA ALA A 118 27.01 6.32 -0.12
C ALA A 118 25.65 5.87 -0.71
N SER A 119 25.29 6.36 -1.89
CA SER A 119 24.14 5.89 -2.68
C SER A 119 24.13 4.37 -2.92
N CYS A 120 25.27 3.71 -2.70
CA CYS A 120 25.37 2.26 -2.69
C CYS A 120 24.50 1.62 -1.59
N LEU A 121 24.49 2.19 -0.37
CA LEU A 121 23.82 1.57 0.77
C LEU A 121 22.30 1.46 0.58
N THR A 122 21.65 2.53 0.13
CA THR A 122 20.20 2.53 -0.14
C THR A 122 19.84 1.47 -1.20
N LYS A 123 20.66 1.32 -2.24
CA LYS A 123 20.46 0.29 -3.28
C LYS A 123 20.62 -1.12 -2.72
N MET A 124 21.63 -1.34 -1.87
CA MET A 124 21.82 -2.63 -1.19
C MET A 124 20.63 -2.96 -0.29
N LEU A 125 20.14 -2.00 0.51
CA LEU A 125 18.98 -2.21 1.38
C LEU A 125 17.71 -2.50 0.59
N MET A 126 17.48 -1.83 -0.55
CA MET A 126 16.38 -2.16 -1.46
C MET A 126 16.50 -3.57 -2.01
N ALA A 127 17.70 -3.99 -2.44
CA ALA A 127 17.94 -5.34 -2.93
C ALA A 127 17.69 -6.39 -1.85
N LEU A 128 18.14 -6.14 -0.61
CA LEU A 128 17.88 -7.00 0.54
C LEU A 128 16.39 -7.11 0.85
N ALA A 129 15.62 -6.02 0.75
CA ALA A 129 14.17 -6.06 0.92
C ALA A 129 13.50 -6.94 -0.15
N CYS A 130 13.93 -6.86 -1.41
CA CYS A 130 13.42 -7.74 -2.47
C CYS A 130 13.78 -9.21 -2.22
N ILE A 131 15.03 -9.51 -1.83
CA ILE A 131 15.47 -10.87 -1.50
C ILE A 131 14.66 -11.42 -0.32
N TYR A 132 14.41 -10.59 0.69
CA TYR A 132 13.56 -10.94 1.83
C TYR A 132 12.14 -11.31 1.40
N SER A 133 11.54 -10.56 0.47
CA SER A 133 10.21 -10.86 -0.09
C SER A 133 10.15 -12.22 -0.79
N ILE A 134 11.16 -12.50 -1.62
CA ILE A 134 11.28 -13.77 -2.35
C ILE A 134 11.44 -14.91 -1.34
N PHE A 135 12.37 -14.78 -0.39
CA PHE A 135 12.58 -15.77 0.67
C PHE A 135 11.33 -16.02 1.51
N PHE A 136 10.61 -14.97 1.88
CA PHE A 136 9.37 -15.07 2.65
C PHE A 136 8.32 -15.88 1.89
N THR A 137 8.15 -15.58 0.60
CA THR A 137 7.17 -16.26 -0.27
C THR A 137 7.57 -17.73 -0.48
N THR A 138 8.83 -18.00 -0.82
CA THR A 138 9.31 -19.37 -1.06
C THR A 138 9.27 -20.22 0.21
N ALA A 139 9.59 -19.64 1.37
CA ALA A 139 9.48 -20.33 2.65
C ALA A 139 8.04 -20.77 2.93
N LEU A 140 7.04 -19.89 2.73
CA LEU A 140 5.63 -20.22 2.96
C LEU A 140 5.00 -21.13 1.90
N LEU A 141 5.58 -21.21 0.70
CA LEU A 141 5.20 -22.20 -0.31
C LEU A 141 5.86 -23.56 -0.10
N SER A 142 6.91 -23.63 0.72
CA SER A 142 7.61 -24.88 1.02
C SER A 142 6.72 -25.80 1.89
N PRO A 143 6.88 -27.14 1.80
CA PRO A 143 6.11 -28.08 2.64
C PRO A 143 6.44 -27.98 4.14
N TYR A 144 7.48 -27.22 4.49
CA TYR A 144 8.05 -27.08 5.84
C TYR A 144 7.45 -25.94 6.66
N CYS A 145 6.91 -24.91 5.99
CA CYS A 145 6.19 -23.82 6.63
C CYS A 145 4.77 -23.79 6.07
N GLY A 146 3.78 -23.72 6.95
CA GLY A 146 2.38 -23.70 6.55
C GLY A 146 1.77 -22.31 6.66
N TYR A 147 1.01 -21.92 5.64
CA TYR A 147 0.13 -20.76 5.67
C TYR A 147 -1.26 -21.22 5.27
N ARG A 148 -2.29 -20.88 6.05
CA ARG A 148 -3.65 -21.35 5.82
C ARG A 148 -4.62 -20.18 5.83
N MET A 149 -5.56 -20.20 4.89
CA MET A 149 -6.74 -19.36 4.89
C MET A 149 -7.94 -20.27 4.75
N ALA A 150 -8.65 -20.50 5.85
CA ALA A 150 -9.81 -21.38 5.87
C ALA A 150 -11.11 -20.56 5.66
N PRO A 151 -12.15 -21.15 5.08
CA PRO A 151 -13.48 -20.55 5.06
C PRO A 151 -13.94 -20.15 6.47
N GLY A 152 -14.55 -18.98 6.59
CA GLY A 152 -14.96 -18.38 7.87
C GLY A 152 -13.84 -17.66 8.62
N HIS A 153 -12.58 -17.80 8.17
CA HIS A 153 -11.44 -17.00 8.64
C HIS A 153 -11.00 -15.99 7.59
N TYR A 154 -11.06 -14.70 7.95
CA TYR A 154 -10.85 -13.60 6.99
C TYR A 154 -9.41 -13.10 6.96
N VAL A 155 -8.55 -13.61 7.85
CA VAL A 155 -7.13 -13.31 7.91
C VAL A 155 -6.36 -14.61 7.77
N GLY A 156 -5.32 -14.60 6.92
CA GLY A 156 -4.46 -15.76 6.79
C GLY A 156 -3.68 -16.00 8.09
N SER A 157 -3.66 -17.26 8.53
CA SER A 157 -3.00 -17.69 9.75
C SER A 157 -1.85 -18.63 9.44
N TYR A 158 -0.83 -18.59 10.29
CA TYR A 158 0.27 -19.54 10.23
C TYR A 158 -0.20 -20.92 10.68
N ASP A 159 0.11 -21.96 9.91
CA ASP A 159 -0.20 -23.33 10.27
C ASP A 159 0.97 -23.94 11.07
N PHE A 160 0.79 -23.93 12.40
CA PHE A 160 1.76 -24.44 13.38
C PHE A 160 1.82 -25.98 13.44
N SER A 161 1.04 -26.71 12.63
CA SER A 161 1.23 -28.16 12.48
C SER A 161 2.54 -28.51 11.77
N LYS A 162 3.15 -27.54 11.07
CA LYS A 162 4.44 -27.70 10.39
C LYS A 162 5.61 -27.28 11.29
N PRO A 163 6.74 -28.02 11.27
CA PRO A 163 7.81 -27.89 12.26
C PRO A 163 8.53 -26.54 12.21
N TYR A 164 8.66 -25.92 11.03
CA TYR A 164 9.43 -24.67 10.89
C TYR A 164 8.57 -23.40 10.92
N THR A 165 7.24 -23.52 10.93
CA THR A 165 6.33 -22.35 10.95
C THR A 165 6.57 -21.48 12.18
N GLN A 166 6.79 -22.07 13.35
CA GLN A 166 7.01 -21.31 14.59
C GLN A 166 8.30 -20.50 14.54
N LEU A 167 9.38 -21.10 14.04
CA LEU A 167 10.66 -20.41 13.87
C LEU A 167 10.53 -19.29 12.85
N PHE A 168 9.89 -19.55 11.70
CA PHE A 168 9.65 -18.56 10.67
C PHE A 168 8.84 -17.36 11.18
N SER A 169 7.75 -17.61 11.91
CA SER A 169 6.91 -16.57 12.51
C SER A 169 7.70 -15.73 13.52
N LYS A 170 8.55 -16.36 14.35
CA LYS A 170 9.41 -15.66 15.31
C LYS A 170 10.44 -14.76 14.60
N ILE A 171 11.12 -15.26 13.57
CA ILE A 171 12.08 -14.49 12.78
C ILE A 171 11.38 -13.30 12.10
N ASN A 172 10.24 -13.55 11.46
CA ASN A 172 9.45 -12.50 10.82
C ASN A 172 9.02 -11.41 11.82
N SER A 173 8.54 -11.81 13.00
CA SER A 173 8.18 -10.87 14.06
C SER A 173 9.37 -10.00 14.50
N ILE A 174 10.56 -10.61 14.70
CA ILE A 174 11.78 -9.88 15.05
C ILE A 174 12.17 -8.89 13.96
N VAL A 175 12.17 -9.29 12.68
CA VAL A 175 12.51 -8.43 11.55
C VAL A 175 11.54 -7.25 11.43
N ARG A 176 10.24 -7.51 11.59
CA ARG A 176 9.21 -6.46 11.54
C ARG A 176 9.36 -5.47 12.69
N LEU A 177 9.52 -5.97 13.92
CA LEU A 177 9.66 -5.13 15.11
C LEU A 177 10.95 -4.30 15.08
N SER A 178 12.07 -4.91 14.68
CA SER A 178 13.35 -4.20 14.59
C SER A 178 13.33 -3.12 13.50
N SER A 179 12.75 -3.42 12.34
CA SER A 179 12.62 -2.44 11.24
C SER A 179 11.74 -1.27 11.64
N SER A 180 10.62 -1.54 12.31
CA SER A 180 9.70 -0.50 12.80
C SER A 180 10.35 0.37 13.88
N SER A 181 11.05 -0.23 14.84
CA SER A 181 11.77 0.49 15.89
C SER A 181 12.89 1.36 15.33
N LEU A 182 13.66 0.85 14.37
CA LEU A 182 14.73 1.63 13.75
C LEU A 182 14.18 2.78 12.90
N ALA A 183 13.05 2.57 12.19
CA ALA A 183 12.36 3.62 11.47
C ALA A 183 11.83 4.70 12.42
N PHE A 184 11.29 4.32 13.58
CA PHE A 184 10.87 5.26 14.62
C PHE A 184 12.04 6.13 15.11
N VAL A 185 13.19 5.53 15.42
CA VAL A 185 14.40 6.26 15.80
C VAL A 185 14.83 7.23 14.69
N CYS A 186 14.79 6.81 13.43
CA CYS A 186 15.08 7.70 12.30
C CYS A 186 14.14 8.91 12.25
N TYR A 187 12.84 8.72 12.49
CA TYR A 187 11.89 9.83 12.54
C TYR A 187 12.11 10.76 13.74
N LEU A 188 12.48 10.24 14.91
CA LEU A 188 12.86 11.07 16.06
C LEU A 188 14.08 11.95 15.75
N ILE A 189 15.10 11.40 15.09
CA ILE A 189 16.28 12.15 14.66
C ILE A 189 15.87 13.27 13.68
N ILE A 190 15.02 12.97 12.70
CA ILE A 190 14.52 13.97 11.74
C ILE A 190 13.75 15.09 12.46
N ILE A 191 12.83 14.73 13.37
CA ILE A 191 12.04 15.71 14.13
C ILE A 191 12.95 16.59 14.98
N ALA A 192 13.90 16.00 15.71
CA ALA A 192 14.85 16.74 16.53
C ALA A 192 15.68 17.72 15.67
N ASN A 193 16.20 17.28 14.52
CA ASN A 193 16.96 18.16 13.63
C ASN A 193 16.12 19.31 13.09
N LEU A 194 14.88 19.04 12.65
CA LEU A 194 13.97 20.07 12.16
C LEU A 194 13.56 21.07 13.26
N LEU A 195 13.44 20.62 14.52
CA LEU A 195 13.18 21.50 15.65
C LEU A 195 14.39 22.40 15.95
N CYS A 196 15.61 21.88 15.85
CA CYS A 196 16.84 22.68 15.97
C CYS A 196 16.94 23.72 14.84
N GLU A 197 16.68 23.33 13.59
CA GLU A 197 16.75 24.23 12.43
C GLU A 197 15.64 25.29 12.41
N ARG A 198 14.47 24.98 12.98
CA ARG A 198 13.35 25.93 13.09
C ARG A 198 13.74 27.21 13.82
N SER A 199 14.73 27.15 14.71
CA SER A 199 15.29 28.33 15.38
C SER A 199 15.88 29.35 14.39
N HIS A 200 16.36 28.90 13.22
CA HIS A 200 17.11 29.73 12.29
C HIS A 200 16.32 30.18 11.03
N SER A 201 15.30 29.45 10.57
CA SER A 201 14.52 29.84 9.37
C SER A 201 13.13 29.21 9.27
N THR A 202 12.09 30.03 9.10
CA THR A 202 10.67 29.60 9.13
C THR A 202 10.12 29.15 7.77
N THR A 203 10.68 29.59 6.64
CA THR A 203 10.07 29.35 5.31
C THR A 203 10.42 27.97 4.72
N ARG A 204 11.63 27.46 4.98
CA ARG A 204 12.06 26.12 4.54
C ARG A 204 11.32 25.02 5.31
N PHE A 205 11.09 25.26 6.60
CA PHE A 205 10.43 24.37 7.55
C PHE A 205 9.06 23.88 7.06
N ASN A 206 8.19 24.79 6.60
CA ASN A 206 6.80 24.43 6.24
C ASN A 206 6.71 23.43 5.07
N LYS A 207 7.70 23.37 4.19
CA LYS A 207 7.69 22.46 3.02
C LYS A 207 8.13 21.06 3.42
N GLU A 208 9.21 20.96 4.18
CA GLU A 208 9.75 19.68 4.66
C GLU A 208 8.80 19.05 5.68
N TRP A 209 8.15 19.87 6.50
CA TRP A 209 7.17 19.44 7.49
C TRP A 209 6.01 18.65 6.88
N SER A 210 5.44 19.08 5.75
CA SER A 210 4.33 18.33 5.13
C SER A 210 4.75 16.96 4.63
N ILE A 211 5.97 16.82 4.09
CA ILE A 211 6.51 15.53 3.64
C ILE A 211 6.74 14.61 4.84
N LEU A 212 7.18 15.17 5.96
CA LEU A 212 7.37 14.45 7.22
C LEU A 212 6.04 14.00 7.83
N ILE A 213 5.01 14.87 7.87
CA ILE A 213 3.69 14.47 8.35
C ILE A 213 3.15 13.32 7.50
N TYR A 214 3.24 13.40 6.17
CA TYR A 214 2.78 12.33 5.28
C TYR A 214 3.38 10.97 5.68
N SER A 215 4.70 10.91 5.85
CA SER A 215 5.35 9.65 6.25
C SER A 215 5.10 9.25 7.67
N GLY A 216 5.00 10.22 8.59
CA GLY A 216 4.73 9.98 10.00
C GLY A 216 3.35 9.34 10.16
N VAL A 217 2.33 9.89 9.50
CA VAL A 217 0.98 9.32 9.51
C VAL A 217 0.98 7.91 8.93
N ARG A 218 1.63 7.70 7.77
CA ARG A 218 1.74 6.36 7.17
C ARG A 218 2.43 5.37 8.11
N PHE A 219 3.56 5.78 8.69
CA PHE A 219 4.33 4.97 9.63
C PHE A 219 3.50 4.60 10.87
N VAL A 220 2.76 5.56 11.44
CA VAL A 220 1.90 5.32 12.61
C VAL A 220 0.81 4.30 12.26
N ILE A 221 0.12 4.45 11.12
CA ILE A 221 -0.91 3.48 10.70
C ILE A 221 -0.32 2.08 10.52
N ASP A 222 0.80 1.97 9.80
CA ASP A 222 1.46 0.68 9.53
C ASP A 222 1.94 0.02 10.85
N THR A 223 2.52 0.81 11.76
CA THR A 223 3.01 0.34 13.06
C THR A 223 1.86 -0.07 13.96
N SER A 224 0.78 0.71 14.02
CA SER A 224 -0.42 0.38 14.78
C SER A 224 -1.03 -0.94 14.30
N LEU A 225 -1.14 -1.15 12.98
CA LEU A 225 -1.61 -2.42 12.43
C LEU A 225 -0.70 -3.59 12.80
N ALA A 226 0.62 -3.41 12.69
CA ALA A 226 1.58 -4.44 13.11
C ALA A 226 1.45 -4.77 14.61
N ILE A 227 1.29 -3.77 15.47
CA ILE A 227 1.12 -3.99 16.91
C ILE A 227 -0.17 -4.75 17.21
N VAL A 228 -1.28 -4.33 16.61
CA VAL A 228 -2.58 -5.01 16.75
C VAL A 228 -2.48 -6.46 16.30
N PHE A 229 -1.81 -6.74 15.19
CA PHE A 229 -1.69 -8.10 14.67
C PHE A 229 -0.82 -9.03 15.54
N PHE A 230 0.28 -8.54 16.13
CA PHE A 230 1.22 -9.39 16.87
C PHE A 230 0.99 -9.43 18.38
N PHE A 231 0.56 -8.33 19.00
CA PHE A 231 0.51 -8.22 20.46
C PHE A 231 -0.91 -8.27 21.00
N VAL A 232 -1.91 -7.87 20.22
CA VAL A 232 -3.30 -7.89 20.67
C VAL A 232 -3.91 -9.24 20.33
N ARG A 233 -4.18 -10.05 21.36
CA ARG A 233 -5.01 -11.25 21.22
C ARG A 233 -6.46 -10.80 21.05
N LEU A 234 -6.86 -10.58 19.80
CA LEU A 234 -8.26 -10.29 19.49
C LEU A 234 -9.11 -11.51 19.84
N PRO A 235 -10.33 -11.31 20.41
CA PRO A 235 -11.23 -12.42 20.63
C PRO A 235 -11.51 -13.11 19.28
N PRO A 236 -11.63 -14.45 19.25
CA PRO A 236 -11.91 -15.20 18.02
C PRO A 236 -13.34 -14.87 17.56
N SER A 237 -13.46 -13.76 16.85
CA SER A 237 -14.71 -13.23 16.32
C SER A 237 -14.52 -12.95 14.83
N PRO A 238 -15.42 -13.48 13.97
CA PRO A 238 -15.45 -13.20 12.53
C PRO A 238 -15.32 -11.71 12.21
N TRP A 239 -15.96 -10.85 13.00
CA TRP A 239 -15.95 -9.40 12.81
C TRP A 239 -14.59 -8.78 13.12
N ALA A 240 -13.87 -9.29 14.11
CA ALA A 240 -12.54 -8.81 14.45
C ALA A 240 -11.53 -9.17 13.35
N GLU A 241 -11.56 -10.42 12.87
CA GLU A 241 -10.74 -10.85 11.75
C GLU A 241 -11.05 -10.05 10.48
N LEU A 242 -12.35 -9.85 10.17
CA LEU A 242 -12.76 -9.02 9.05
C LEU A 242 -12.21 -7.60 9.17
N ALA A 243 -12.37 -6.95 10.33
CA ALA A 243 -11.91 -5.58 10.53
C ALA A 243 -10.40 -5.48 10.30
N VAL A 244 -9.61 -6.45 10.82
CA VAL A 244 -8.17 -6.50 10.60
C VAL A 244 -7.83 -6.71 9.12
N GLY A 245 -8.41 -7.72 8.47
CA GLY A 245 -8.16 -8.03 7.06
C GLY A 245 -8.52 -6.87 6.13
N LEU A 246 -9.71 -6.29 6.32
CA LEU A 246 -10.18 -5.13 5.57
C LEU A 246 -9.29 -3.91 5.80
N THR A 247 -8.88 -3.66 7.04
CA THR A 247 -7.99 -2.52 7.33
C THR A 247 -6.62 -2.71 6.69
N TYR A 248 -6.07 -3.93 6.63
CA TYR A 248 -4.84 -4.18 5.87
C TYR A 248 -5.03 -3.92 4.37
N ILE A 249 -6.11 -4.39 3.77
CA ILE A 249 -6.38 -4.19 2.33
C ILE A 249 -6.56 -2.70 2.02
N LEU A 250 -7.36 -2.00 2.81
CA LEU A 250 -7.57 -0.55 2.66
C LEU A 250 -6.29 0.24 2.96
N ASN A 251 -5.50 -0.19 3.94
CA ASN A 251 -4.22 0.45 4.20
C ASN A 251 -3.28 0.31 2.99
N GLN A 252 -3.24 -0.86 2.36
CA GLN A 252 -2.37 -1.09 1.20
C GLN A 252 -2.87 -0.39 -0.05
N LEU A 253 -4.18 -0.34 -0.29
CA LEU A 253 -4.74 0.18 -1.54
C LEU A 253 -5.24 1.64 -1.47
N LEU A 254 -5.59 2.15 -0.31
CA LEU A 254 -6.27 3.46 -0.20
C LEU A 254 -5.42 4.52 0.50
N VAL A 255 -4.65 4.15 1.53
CA VAL A 255 -3.96 5.15 2.37
C VAL A 255 -2.91 5.93 1.58
N SER A 256 -2.11 5.30 0.70
CA SER A 256 -1.12 6.04 -0.12
C SER A 256 -1.79 7.07 -1.05
N PRO A 257 -2.79 6.71 -1.89
CA PRO A 257 -3.52 7.70 -2.69
C PRO A 257 -4.26 8.75 -1.85
N LEU A 258 -4.87 8.35 -0.74
CA LEU A 258 -5.68 9.25 0.10
C LEU A 258 -4.81 10.30 0.79
N LEU A 259 -3.71 9.89 1.41
CA LEU A 259 -2.75 10.81 2.02
C LEU A 259 -2.21 11.77 0.96
N TYR A 260 -1.89 11.26 -0.24
CA TYR A 260 -1.45 12.12 -1.34
C TYR A 260 -2.48 13.20 -1.69
N LEU A 261 -3.77 12.87 -1.75
CA LEU A 261 -4.84 13.82 -2.04
C LEU A 261 -5.05 14.86 -0.93
N ILE A 262 -5.04 14.42 0.33
CA ILE A 262 -5.24 15.29 1.49
C ILE A 262 -4.16 16.36 1.56
N PHE A 263 -2.88 15.96 1.48
CA PHE A 263 -1.77 16.92 1.59
C PHE A 263 -1.69 17.88 0.39
N ASN A 264 -2.21 17.49 -0.77
CA ASN A 264 -2.19 18.33 -1.96
C ASN A 264 -3.25 19.44 -1.94
N ASN A 265 -4.34 19.27 -1.18
CA ASN A 265 -5.40 20.28 -1.07
C ASN A 265 -4.95 21.52 -0.29
N SER A 266 -4.04 21.37 0.69
CA SER A 266 -3.51 22.49 1.48
C SER A 266 -2.61 23.45 0.71
N TYR A 267 -2.15 23.09 -0.49
CA TYR A 267 -1.24 23.91 -1.31
C TYR A 267 -1.94 24.61 -2.48
N SER A 268 -3.22 24.97 -2.35
CA SER A 268 -3.88 25.92 -3.26
C SER A 268 -3.34 27.36 -3.08
N PHE A 269 -2.02 27.51 -3.02
CA PHE A 269 -1.32 28.79 -3.00
C PHE A 269 -0.76 29.04 -4.40
N LYS A 270 -1.20 30.14 -5.03
CA LYS A 270 -0.82 30.51 -6.40
C LYS A 270 0.71 30.56 -6.52
N PRO A 271 1.34 29.85 -7.49
CA PRO A 271 2.78 29.88 -7.64
C PRO A 271 3.22 31.26 -8.12
N LYS A 272 3.96 31.99 -7.27
CA LYS A 272 4.93 32.98 -7.76
C LYS A 272 6.16 32.20 -8.22
N VAL A 273 6.52 32.38 -9.48
CA VAL A 273 7.61 31.73 -10.20
C VAL A 273 8.93 32.06 -9.50
N VAL A 274 9.42 31.18 -8.62
CA VAL A 274 10.81 31.20 -8.13
C VAL A 274 11.34 29.77 -8.13
N GLN A 275 12.43 29.60 -8.87
CA GLN A 275 12.85 28.37 -9.55
C GLN A 275 13.93 27.60 -8.80
N THR A 276 13.74 27.34 -7.50
CA THR A 276 14.85 26.76 -6.70
C THR A 276 14.50 25.53 -5.87
N ASN A 277 13.28 24.99 -5.95
CA ASN A 277 12.96 23.73 -5.26
C ASN A 277 12.16 22.79 -6.16
N TYR A 278 12.90 21.96 -6.89
CA TYR A 278 12.40 21.01 -7.87
C TYR A 278 11.25 20.16 -7.33
N CYS A 279 11.31 19.68 -6.08
CA CYS A 279 10.32 18.74 -5.53
C CYS A 279 8.85 19.21 -5.58
N LEU A 280 8.57 20.52 -5.54
CA LEU A 280 7.21 21.08 -5.38
C LEU A 280 6.45 21.31 -6.70
N PHE A 281 7.14 21.63 -7.81
CA PHE A 281 6.52 21.71 -9.14
C PHE A 281 5.90 20.37 -9.56
N TYR A 282 6.46 19.28 -9.06
CA TYR A 282 6.04 17.92 -9.39
C TYR A 282 4.76 17.47 -8.69
N TYR A 283 4.47 17.93 -7.46
CA TYR A 283 3.23 17.58 -6.76
C TYR A 283 1.99 18.24 -7.40
N TRP A 284 2.14 19.45 -7.93
CA TRP A 284 1.05 20.18 -8.56
C TRP A 284 0.65 19.59 -9.92
N THR A 285 1.64 19.15 -10.70
CA THR A 285 1.42 18.51 -12.01
C THR A 285 0.71 17.16 -11.85
N LEU A 286 1.11 16.34 -10.86
CA LEU A 286 0.41 15.08 -10.57
C LEU A 286 -1.04 15.30 -10.13
N ARG A 287 -1.32 16.35 -9.33
CA ARG A 287 -2.69 16.68 -8.88
C ARG A 287 -3.60 16.95 -10.06
N LYS A 288 -3.14 17.79 -10.99
CA LYS A 288 -3.92 18.19 -12.15
C LYS A 288 -4.23 16.96 -12.99
N GLU A 289 -3.24 16.13 -13.25
CA GLU A 289 -3.49 14.88 -13.96
C GLU A 289 -4.48 14.01 -13.19
N PHE A 290 -4.27 13.80 -11.88
CA PHE A 290 -5.19 13.04 -11.03
C PHE A 290 -6.63 13.56 -11.05
N LEU A 291 -6.84 14.87 -10.97
CA LEU A 291 -8.18 15.48 -10.99
C LEU A 291 -8.80 15.45 -12.39
N GLU A 292 -8.01 15.64 -13.45
CA GLU A 292 -8.47 15.50 -14.84
C GLU A 292 -8.98 14.08 -15.12
N ILE A 293 -8.47 13.09 -14.41
CA ILE A 293 -8.90 11.68 -14.53
C ILE A 293 -10.28 11.45 -13.93
N PHE A 294 -10.53 12.00 -12.74
CA PHE A 294 -11.85 11.94 -12.13
C PHE A 294 -12.86 12.78 -12.93
N ARG A 295 -12.42 13.86 -13.58
CA ARG A 295 -13.24 14.63 -14.52
C ARG A 295 -13.58 13.85 -15.78
N PHE A 296 -12.62 13.12 -16.37
CA PHE A 296 -12.85 12.41 -17.63
C PHE A 296 -13.93 11.32 -17.50
N ARG A 297 -14.05 10.68 -16.33
CA ARG A 297 -15.10 9.68 -16.07
C ARG A 297 -16.51 10.28 -15.91
N ARG A 298 -16.64 11.58 -15.65
CA ARG A 298 -17.93 12.26 -15.53
C ARG A 298 -18.49 12.72 -16.89
N ILE A 299 -17.66 12.84 -17.92
CA ILE A 299 -18.09 13.32 -19.25
C ILE A 299 -18.52 12.19 -20.19
N SER A 300 -17.98 10.97 -20.04
CA SER A 300 -18.31 9.85 -20.95
C SER A 300 -19.70 9.22 -20.74
N TYR A 301 -20.41 9.49 -19.64
CA TYR A 301 -21.79 9.00 -19.44
C TYR A 301 -22.88 9.98 -19.88
N VAL A 302 -22.53 11.23 -20.21
CA VAL A 302 -23.51 12.23 -20.67
C VAL A 302 -23.60 12.28 -22.21
N SER A 303 -22.57 11.81 -22.93
CA SER A 303 -22.54 11.88 -24.40
C SER A 303 -23.27 10.72 -25.11
N SER A 304 -23.62 9.64 -24.40
CA SER A 304 -24.33 8.49 -24.99
C SER A 304 -25.85 8.63 -25.02
N ALA A 305 -26.41 9.66 -24.38
CA ALA A 305 -27.87 9.87 -24.30
C ALA A 305 -28.41 10.87 -25.35
N ILE A 306 -27.56 11.46 -26.20
CA ILE A 306 -27.95 12.56 -27.12
C ILE A 306 -27.86 12.17 -28.61
N TYR A 307 -27.52 10.93 -28.95
CA TYR A 307 -27.43 10.50 -30.36
C TYR A 307 -28.60 9.63 -30.87
N HIS A 308 -29.68 9.49 -30.11
CA HIS A 308 -30.91 8.84 -30.56
C HIS A 308 -32.07 9.83 -30.67
N THR A 309 -31.99 10.80 -31.59
CA THR A 309 -33.16 11.58 -32.10
C THR A 309 -32.76 12.51 -33.26
N SER A 310 -32.25 11.99 -34.37
CA SER A 310 -32.35 12.72 -35.64
C SER A 310 -31.98 11.81 -36.81
N THR A 311 -33.00 11.25 -37.48
CA THR A 311 -33.02 10.87 -38.91
C THR A 311 -34.30 10.09 -39.21
N ARG A 312 -35.42 10.81 -39.30
CA ARG A 312 -36.54 10.41 -40.16
C ARG A 312 -37.00 11.64 -40.92
N ASN A 313 -37.16 11.45 -42.23
CA ASN A 313 -37.77 12.33 -43.23
C ASN A 313 -36.80 13.11 -44.13
N ALA A 314 -36.45 12.52 -45.27
CA ALA A 314 -36.48 13.17 -46.59
C ALA A 314 -36.12 12.14 -47.67
N TRP A 315 -37.14 11.45 -48.21
CA TRP A 315 -37.09 10.91 -49.56
C TRP A 315 -37.97 11.81 -50.42
N VAL A 316 -37.35 12.53 -51.34
CA VAL A 316 -37.99 13.20 -52.47
C VAL A 316 -37.25 12.70 -53.72
N VAL A 317 -38.06 12.34 -54.71
CA VAL A 317 -37.77 11.74 -56.03
C VAL A 317 -37.74 10.20 -56.04
#